data_AF-X5X428-F1
#
_entry.id   AF-X5X428-F1
#
_cell.length_a   1.000
_cell.length_b   1.000
_cell.length_c   1.000
_cell.angle_alpha   90.00
_cell.angle_beta   90.00
_cell.angle_gamma   90.00
#
_symmetry.space_group_name_H-M   'P 1'
#
loop_
_entity.id
_entity.type
_entity.pdbx_description
1 polymer ?
#
loop_
_entity_poly.entity_id
_entity_poly.type
_entity_poly.pdbx_seq_one_letter_code
_entity_poly.pdbx_strand_id
1 'polypeptide(L)'
;MMDRDDMKPTPPRPPWADPKSERFNMFISPAELKQIDEWAWANRIRSKSDAVRRLVQIGLVFDENANGIAGAFMSLYDDFNTKMIAAAEALSKGDEGNEARTDSFIRQMLKLSIETMEHLGSLQVQLNLVMAPAMAMKADESFGTAELGFLVAKADSWAKLIRQNLDIYEANKHRGKEDDQ
;
A
#
# COMPACT_ATOMS: atom_id res chain seq x y z
N MET A 1 -16.98 9.88 -59.99
CA MET A 1 -18.04 9.61 -58.99
C MET A 1 -18.04 8.12 -58.77
N MET A 2 -17.57 7.64 -57.62
CA MET A 2 -17.69 6.22 -57.26
C MET A 2 -19.13 5.97 -56.82
N ASP A 3 -19.72 4.89 -57.35
CA ASP A 3 -21.11 4.54 -57.17
C ASP A 3 -21.38 4.16 -55.71
N ARG A 4 -22.55 4.55 -55.17
CA ARG A 4 -22.92 4.25 -53.77
C ARG A 4 -23.16 2.75 -53.53
N ASP A 5 -23.22 1.96 -54.59
CA ASP A 5 -23.53 0.54 -54.56
C ASP A 5 -22.30 -0.38 -54.37
N ASP A 6 -21.08 0.17 -54.40
CA ASP A 6 -19.83 -0.59 -54.16
C ASP A 6 -19.41 -0.68 -52.68
N MET A 7 -20.21 -0.12 -51.77
CA MET A 7 -19.91 -0.14 -50.34
C MET A 7 -20.31 -1.48 -49.73
N LYS A 8 -19.37 -2.45 -49.75
CA LYS A 8 -19.54 -3.72 -49.04
C LYS A 8 -19.93 -3.43 -47.58
N PRO A 9 -20.99 -4.05 -47.04
CA PRO A 9 -21.37 -3.86 -45.65
C PRO A 9 -20.18 -4.22 -44.78
N THR A 10 -19.75 -3.29 -43.92
CA THR A 10 -18.70 -3.58 -42.95
C THR A 10 -19.12 -4.80 -42.13
N PRO A 11 -18.25 -5.82 -42.01
CA PRO A 11 -18.59 -7.03 -41.28
C PRO A 11 -18.95 -6.66 -39.84
N PRO A 12 -19.94 -7.34 -39.23
CA PRO A 12 -20.30 -7.12 -37.83
C PRO A 12 -19.05 -7.30 -36.98
N ARG A 13 -18.82 -6.35 -36.07
CA ARG A 13 -17.68 -6.43 -35.16
C ARG A 13 -17.80 -7.71 -34.33
N PRO A 14 -16.68 -8.42 -34.08
CA PRO A 14 -16.72 -9.59 -33.22
C PRO A 14 -17.24 -9.23 -31.82
N PRO A 15 -17.95 -10.14 -31.11
CA PRO A 15 -18.49 -9.85 -29.78
C PRO A 15 -17.42 -9.55 -28.71
N TRP A 16 -16.15 -9.87 -28.97
CA TRP A 16 -15.00 -9.50 -28.12
C TRP A 16 -14.39 -8.14 -28.48
N ALA A 17 -14.85 -7.50 -29.56
CA ALA A 17 -14.36 -6.21 -30.03
C ALA A 17 -15.19 -5.01 -29.50
N ASP A 18 -16.31 -5.27 -28.84
CA ASP A 18 -17.03 -4.23 -28.11
C ASP A 18 -16.33 -3.99 -26.77
N PRO A 19 -15.79 -2.79 -26.51
CA PRO A 19 -15.41 -2.43 -25.16
C PRO A 19 -16.69 -2.49 -24.32
N LYS A 20 -16.73 -3.43 -23.38
CA LYS A 20 -17.79 -3.56 -22.37
C LYS A 20 -17.75 -2.37 -21.42
N SER A 21 -18.00 -1.17 -21.93
CA SER A 21 -18.18 0.03 -21.14
C SER A 21 -19.67 0.15 -20.87
N GLU A 22 -20.08 -0.27 -19.68
CA GLU A 22 -21.43 0.02 -19.18
C GLU A 22 -21.57 1.53 -18.95
N ARG A 23 -22.68 2.11 -19.39
CA ARG A 23 -23.02 3.50 -19.10
C ARG A 23 -23.90 3.53 -17.87
N PHE A 24 -23.43 4.18 -16.82
CA PHE A 24 -24.22 4.42 -15.61
C PHE A 24 -24.44 5.94 -15.46
N ASN A 25 -25.69 6.33 -15.17
CA ASN A 25 -26.02 7.72 -14.85
C ASN A 25 -26.15 7.82 -13.33
N MET A 26 -25.50 8.82 -12.73
CA MET A 26 -25.60 9.09 -11.29
C MET A 26 -25.87 10.57 -11.04
N PHE A 27 -26.57 10.86 -9.94
CA PHE A 27 -26.65 12.20 -9.39
C PHE A 27 -25.53 12.39 -8.37
N ILE A 28 -24.82 13.51 -8.46
CA ILE A 28 -23.71 13.87 -7.57
C ILE A 28 -23.88 15.34 -7.17
N SER A 29 -23.51 15.69 -5.94
CA SER A 29 -23.63 17.08 -5.50
C SER A 29 -22.65 17.99 -6.27
N PRO A 30 -22.95 19.29 -6.43
CA PRO A 30 -22.03 20.24 -7.05
C PRO A 30 -20.67 20.33 -6.31
N ALA A 31 -20.68 20.15 -4.99
CA ALA A 31 -19.47 20.20 -4.17
C ALA A 31 -18.55 18.99 -4.44
N GLU A 32 -19.09 17.78 -4.49
CA GLU A 32 -18.31 16.57 -4.82
C GLU A 32 -17.79 16.61 -6.26
N LEU A 33 -18.61 17.08 -7.20
CA LEU A 33 -18.18 17.24 -8.59
C LEU A 33 -17.00 18.21 -8.70
N LYS A 34 -17.03 19.31 -7.94
CA LYS A 34 -15.91 20.25 -7.86
C LYS A 34 -14.64 19.61 -7.29
N GLN A 35 -14.74 18.78 -6.26
CA GLN A 35 -13.58 18.06 -5.70
C GLN A 35 -12.96 17.09 -6.71
N ILE A 36 -13.79 16.35 -7.46
CA ILE A 36 -13.31 15.46 -8.53
C ILE A 36 -12.59 16.26 -9.61
N ASP A 37 -13.13 17.43 -9.98
CA ASP A 37 -12.53 18.30 -11.00
C ASP A 37 -11.20 18.88 -10.56
N GLU A 38 -11.12 19.37 -9.32
CA GLU A 38 -9.88 19.88 -8.73
C GLU A 38 -8.82 18.79 -8.65
N TRP A 39 -9.20 17.58 -8.23
CA TRP A 39 -8.30 16.44 -8.19
C TRP A 39 -7.85 16.02 -9.60
N ALA A 40 -8.76 15.96 -10.57
CA ALA A 40 -8.44 15.64 -11.96
C ALA A 40 -7.46 16.65 -12.55
N TRP A 41 -7.70 17.94 -12.32
CA TRP A 41 -6.82 19.02 -12.76
C TRP A 41 -5.43 18.91 -12.15
N ALA A 42 -5.33 18.72 -10.83
CA ALA A 42 -4.07 18.59 -10.11
C ALA A 42 -3.21 17.41 -10.62
N ASN A 43 -3.85 16.33 -11.09
CA ASN A 43 -3.19 15.13 -11.61
C ASN A 43 -3.18 15.08 -13.15
N ARG A 44 -3.53 16.17 -13.86
CA ARG A 44 -3.54 16.27 -15.34
C ARG A 44 -4.43 15.23 -16.04
N ILE A 45 -5.54 14.86 -15.42
CA ILE A 45 -6.50 13.90 -15.97
C ILE A 45 -7.56 14.66 -16.78
N ARG A 46 -7.67 14.33 -18.07
CA ARG A 46 -8.49 15.10 -19.02
C ARG A 46 -9.99 14.85 -18.91
N SER A 47 -10.41 13.67 -18.42
CA SER A 47 -11.80 13.25 -18.40
C SER A 47 -12.29 13.02 -16.97
N LYS A 48 -13.49 13.53 -16.65
CA LYS A 48 -14.14 13.28 -15.35
C LYS A 48 -14.40 11.80 -15.13
N SER A 49 -14.84 11.08 -16.16
CA SER A 49 -15.07 9.63 -16.07
C SER A 49 -13.78 8.86 -15.81
N ASP A 50 -12.65 9.32 -16.37
CA ASP A 50 -11.33 8.75 -16.07
C ASP A 50 -10.95 9.02 -14.61
N ALA A 51 -11.11 10.27 -14.16
CA ALA A 51 -10.83 10.64 -12.78
C ALA A 51 -11.63 9.80 -11.77
N VAL A 52 -12.93 9.61 -12.01
CA VAL A 52 -13.78 8.75 -11.19
C VAL A 52 -13.27 7.31 -11.17
N ARG A 53 -12.91 6.73 -12.32
CA ARG A 53 -12.39 5.35 -12.38
C ARG A 53 -11.11 5.19 -11.56
N ARG A 54 -10.18 6.14 -11.64
CA ARG A 54 -8.93 6.12 -10.87
C ARG A 54 -9.18 6.27 -9.38
N LEU A 55 -10.05 7.20 -8.98
CA LEU A 55 -10.43 7.37 -7.58
C LEU A 55 -11.06 6.10 -6.99
N VAL A 56 -11.91 5.41 -7.77
CA VAL A 56 -12.46 4.11 -7.37
C VAL A 56 -11.35 3.08 -7.17
N GLN A 57 -10.40 2.95 -8.11
CA GLN A 57 -9.30 1.98 -7.98
C GLN A 57 -8.40 2.29 -6.77
N ILE A 58 -8.12 3.56 -6.52
CA ILE A 58 -7.36 4.01 -5.33
C ILE A 58 -8.14 3.65 -4.06
N GLY A 59 -9.45 3.93 -4.02
CA GLY A 59 -10.32 3.64 -2.88
C GLY A 59 -10.38 2.15 -2.57
N LEU A 60 -10.51 1.30 -3.59
CA LEU A 60 -10.55 -0.15 -3.42
C LEU A 60 -9.22 -0.70 -2.88
N VAL A 61 -8.08 -0.24 -3.40
CA VAL A 61 -6.78 -0.67 -2.87
C VAL A 61 -6.55 -0.16 -1.45
N PHE A 62 -7.00 1.05 -1.12
CA PHE A 62 -6.93 1.53 0.25
C PHE A 62 -7.77 0.64 1.18
N ASP A 63 -9.02 0.37 0.83
CA ASP A 63 -9.94 -0.46 1.64
C ASP A 63 -9.39 -1.87 1.86
N GLU A 64 -8.85 -2.51 0.81
CA GLU A 64 -8.21 -3.82 0.87
C GLU A 64 -7.04 -3.89 1.88
N ASN A 65 -6.31 -2.79 2.07
CA ASN A 65 -5.04 -2.79 2.83
C ASN A 65 -5.08 -1.97 4.13
N ALA A 66 -6.13 -1.19 4.38
CA ALA A 66 -6.23 -0.27 5.51
C ALA A 66 -6.03 -0.97 6.87
N ASN A 67 -6.62 -2.16 7.03
CA ASN A 67 -6.49 -2.95 8.26
C ASN A 67 -5.06 -3.44 8.49
N GLY A 68 -4.33 -3.81 7.43
CA GLY A 68 -2.93 -4.23 7.52
C GLY A 68 -2.02 -3.09 7.98
N ILE A 69 -2.24 -1.89 7.45
CA ILE A 69 -1.51 -0.68 7.84
C ILE A 69 -1.83 -0.32 9.31
N ALA A 70 -3.11 -0.30 9.67
CA ALA A 70 -3.53 0.01 11.04
C ALA A 70 -2.96 -1.00 12.04
N GLY A 71 -3.01 -2.30 11.72
CA GLY A 71 -2.43 -3.36 12.54
C GLY A 71 -0.93 -3.21 12.72
N ALA A 72 -0.18 -3.00 11.63
CA ALA A 72 1.27 -2.79 11.70
C ALA A 72 1.65 -1.57 12.56
N PHE A 73 0.88 -0.47 12.46
CA PHE A 73 1.10 0.71 13.28
C PHE A 73 0.79 0.48 14.76
N MET A 74 -0.33 -0.20 15.06
CA MET A 74 -0.69 -0.55 16.44
C MET A 74 0.35 -1.46 17.08
N SER A 75 0.83 -2.49 16.38
CA SER A 75 1.87 -3.37 16.87
C SER A 75 3.18 -2.62 17.14
N LEU A 76 3.61 -1.74 16.23
CA LEU A 76 4.78 -0.89 16.45
C LEU A 76 4.64 -0.04 17.72
N TYR A 77 3.48 0.59 17.91
CA TYR A 77 3.21 1.44 19.06
C TYR A 77 3.21 0.66 20.38
N ASP A 78 2.53 -0.49 20.41
CA ASP A 78 2.40 -1.32 21.61
C ASP A 78 3.75 -1.91 22.04
N ASP A 79 4.50 -2.49 21.10
CA ASP A 79 5.83 -3.05 21.35
C ASP A 79 6.81 -1.98 21.83
N PHE A 80 6.82 -0.82 21.16
CA PHE A 80 7.68 0.29 21.54
C PHE A 80 7.38 0.78 22.96
N ASN A 81 6.11 1.05 23.28
CA ASN A 81 5.73 1.54 24.60
C ASN A 81 6.01 0.53 25.70
N THR A 82 5.66 -0.74 25.49
CA THR A 82 5.90 -1.81 26.46
C THR A 82 7.39 -1.91 26.81
N LYS A 83 8.26 -1.88 25.80
CA LYS A 83 9.72 -1.99 26.00
C LYS A 83 10.31 -0.70 26.59
N MET A 84 9.80 0.47 26.22
CA MET A 84 10.20 1.74 26.83
C MET A 84 9.87 1.81 28.32
N ILE A 85 8.70 1.32 28.74
CA ILE A 85 8.32 1.22 30.16
C ILE A 85 9.27 0.26 30.89
N ALA A 86 9.52 -0.92 30.32
CA ALA A 86 10.45 -1.88 30.91
C ALA A 86 11.87 -1.31 31.08
N ALA A 87 12.37 -0.59 30.07
CA ALA A 87 13.66 0.08 30.13
C ALA A 87 13.68 1.18 31.21
N ALA A 88 12.60 1.97 31.33
CA ALA A 88 12.47 3.00 32.37
C ALA A 88 12.43 2.41 33.78
N GLU A 89 11.75 1.28 34.00
CA GLU A 89 11.75 0.58 35.29
C GLU A 89 13.13 0.00 35.63
N ALA A 90 13.83 -0.55 34.63
CA ALA A 90 15.19 -1.04 34.83
C ALA A 90 16.14 0.09 35.25
N LEU A 91 15.91 1.30 34.73
CA LEU A 91 16.60 2.50 35.20
C LEU A 91 16.16 2.91 36.60
N SER A 92 14.88 2.84 36.98
CA SER A 92 14.43 3.36 38.28
C SER A 92 14.85 2.52 39.48
N LYS A 93 15.12 1.22 39.31
CA LYS A 93 15.39 0.26 40.40
C LYS A 93 16.87 0.10 40.79
N GLY A 94 17.80 0.88 40.23
CA GLY A 94 19.25 0.71 40.44
C GLY A 94 19.92 1.79 41.29
N ASP A 95 20.90 1.39 42.10
CA ASP A 95 21.81 2.28 42.85
C ASP A 95 22.73 3.05 41.89
N GLU A 96 23.12 4.28 42.25
CA GLU A 96 23.96 5.14 41.39
C GLU A 96 25.39 4.57 41.24
N GLY A 97 25.88 4.41 40.00
CA GLY A 97 27.29 4.10 39.72
C GLY A 97 27.66 2.65 39.36
N ASN A 98 26.70 1.74 39.20
CA ASN A 98 27.00 0.35 38.80
C ASN A 98 27.21 0.20 37.27
N GLU A 99 28.44 -0.10 36.83
CA GLU A 99 28.80 -0.29 35.42
C GLU A 99 27.97 -1.38 34.71
N ALA A 100 27.55 -2.43 35.44
CA ALA A 100 26.66 -3.48 34.93
C ALA A 100 25.24 -2.98 34.60
N ARG A 101 24.78 -1.89 35.24
CA ARG A 101 23.49 -1.24 34.94
C ARG A 101 23.55 -0.49 33.61
N THR A 102 24.66 0.22 33.37
CA THR A 102 24.88 0.95 32.11
C THR A 102 24.95 -0.02 30.92
N ASP A 103 25.67 -1.15 31.07
CA ASP A 103 25.74 -2.17 30.02
C ASP A 103 24.36 -2.82 29.75
N SER A 104 23.62 -3.17 30.81
CA SER A 104 22.26 -3.72 30.67
C SER A 104 21.31 -2.75 29.98
N PHE A 105 21.34 -1.47 30.36
CA PHE A 105 20.52 -0.44 29.73
C PHE A 105 20.86 -0.24 28.26
N ILE A 106 22.16 -0.16 27.92
CA ILE A 106 22.61 -0.04 26.52
C ILE A 106 22.13 -1.23 25.69
N ARG A 107 22.25 -2.47 26.20
CA ARG A 107 21.76 -3.67 25.52
C ARG A 107 20.25 -3.65 25.30
N GLN A 108 19.48 -3.22 26.30
CA GLN A 108 18.02 -3.10 26.19
C GLN A 108 17.62 -2.04 25.15
N MET A 109 18.27 -0.88 25.15
CA MET A 109 18.04 0.17 24.15
C MET A 109 18.44 -0.26 22.74
N LEU A 110 19.55 -0.98 22.60
CA LEU A 110 19.97 -1.54 21.31
C LEU A 110 18.95 -2.57 20.80
N LYS A 111 18.49 -3.49 21.66
CA LYS A 111 17.46 -4.46 21.30
C LYS A 111 16.15 -3.78 20.89
N LEU A 112 15.70 -2.79 21.66
CA LEU A 112 14.53 -1.98 21.31
C LEU A 112 14.70 -1.30 19.95
N SER A 113 15.88 -0.75 19.66
CA SER A 113 16.14 -0.06 18.38
C SER A 113 16.05 -1.02 17.19
N ILE A 114 16.62 -2.23 17.31
CA ILE A 114 16.59 -3.26 16.27
C ILE A 114 15.15 -3.70 16.01
N GLU A 115 14.41 -4.06 17.05
CA GLU A 115 13.02 -4.53 16.93
C GLU A 115 12.10 -3.41 16.39
N THR A 116 12.31 -2.16 16.82
CA THR A 116 11.59 -1.00 16.27
C THR A 116 11.86 -0.84 14.77
N MET A 117 13.11 -1.00 14.33
CA MET A 117 13.47 -0.95 12.91
C MET A 117 12.79 -2.07 12.10
N GLU A 118 12.67 -3.27 12.65
CA GLU A 118 11.93 -4.39 12.02
C GLU A 118 10.45 -4.05 11.83
N HIS A 119 9.79 -3.53 12.87
CA HIS A 119 8.39 -3.10 12.79
C HIS A 119 8.18 -1.94 11.82
N LEU A 120 9.09 -0.96 11.79
CA LEU A 120 9.08 0.11 10.80
C LEU A 120 9.22 -0.41 9.37
N GLY A 121 10.08 -1.41 9.15
CA GLY A 121 10.21 -2.09 7.86
C GLY A 121 8.89 -2.76 7.42
N SER A 122 8.23 -3.48 8.33
CA SER A 122 6.90 -4.07 8.08
C SER A 122 5.85 -3.02 7.75
N LEU A 123 5.77 -1.94 8.54
CA LEU A 123 4.86 -0.83 8.28
C LEU A 123 5.12 -0.20 6.91
N GLN A 124 6.39 -0.02 6.52
CA GLN A 124 6.75 0.54 5.22
C GLN A 124 6.32 -0.35 4.05
N VAL A 125 6.43 -1.68 4.18
CA VAL A 125 5.93 -2.62 3.17
C VAL A 125 4.40 -2.54 3.06
N GLN A 126 3.68 -2.49 4.19
CA GLN A 126 2.23 -2.33 4.22
C GLN A 126 1.77 -1.01 3.58
N LEU A 127 2.43 0.10 3.89
CA LEU A 127 2.17 1.40 3.25
C LEU A 127 2.36 1.34 1.73
N ASN A 128 3.38 0.64 1.26
CA ASN A 128 3.67 0.53 -0.17
C ASN A 128 2.58 -0.21 -0.95
N LEU A 129 1.82 -1.12 -0.33
CA LEU A 129 0.68 -1.80 -0.96
C LEU A 129 -0.39 -0.82 -1.44
N VAL A 130 -0.48 0.36 -0.83
CA VAL A 130 -1.42 1.42 -1.21
C VAL A 130 -0.74 2.52 -2.01
N MET A 131 0.42 2.99 -1.52
CA MET A 131 1.05 4.18 -2.07
C MET A 131 1.55 3.98 -3.50
N ALA A 132 2.22 2.85 -3.79
CA ALA A 132 2.76 2.63 -5.13
C ALA A 132 1.64 2.49 -6.19
N PRO A 133 0.58 1.68 -5.98
CA PRO A 133 -0.55 1.64 -6.92
C PRO A 133 -1.26 3.00 -7.06
N ALA A 134 -1.48 3.72 -5.95
CA ALA A 134 -2.13 5.03 -6.00
C ALA A 134 -1.31 6.08 -6.75
N MET A 135 0.02 6.04 -6.64
CA MET A 135 0.92 6.90 -7.42
C MET A 135 0.89 6.52 -8.91
N ALA A 136 0.86 5.23 -9.24
CA ALA A 136 0.76 4.79 -10.63
C ALA A 136 -0.55 5.25 -11.29
N MET A 137 -1.66 5.25 -10.55
CA MET A 137 -2.94 5.82 -11.00
C MET A 137 -2.89 7.33 -11.26
N LYS A 138 -1.91 8.05 -10.73
CA LYS A 138 -1.73 9.50 -10.92
C LYS A 138 -0.67 9.86 -11.96
N ALA A 139 0.12 8.89 -12.41
CA ALA A 139 1.34 9.16 -13.17
C ALA A 139 1.10 9.49 -14.66
N ASP A 140 0.01 9.01 -15.25
CA ASP A 140 -0.24 9.09 -16.70
C ASP A 140 -1.51 9.88 -17.04
N GLU A 141 -1.54 10.53 -18.20
CA GLU A 141 -2.72 11.27 -18.68
C GLU A 141 -3.85 10.35 -19.16
N SER A 142 -3.52 9.11 -19.55
CA SER A 142 -4.47 8.11 -20.08
C SER A 142 -4.75 7.00 -19.07
N PHE A 143 -6.05 6.68 -18.89
CA PHE A 143 -6.48 5.60 -17.99
C PHE A 143 -5.81 4.27 -18.29
N GLY A 144 -5.73 3.85 -19.56
CA GLY A 144 -5.23 2.51 -19.91
C GLY A 144 -3.77 2.30 -19.51
N THR A 145 -2.93 3.33 -19.66
CA THR A 145 -1.53 3.27 -19.23
C THR A 145 -1.43 3.32 -17.70
N ALA A 146 -2.23 4.17 -17.05
CA ALA A 146 -2.30 4.25 -15.59
C ALA A 146 -2.77 2.92 -14.97
N GLU A 147 -3.73 2.25 -15.59
CA GLU A 147 -4.27 0.95 -15.17
C GLU A 147 -3.20 -0.15 -15.27
N LEU A 148 -2.45 -0.21 -16.36
CA LEU A 148 -1.31 -1.12 -16.49
C LEU A 148 -0.24 -0.85 -15.41
N GLY A 149 0.14 0.41 -15.22
CA GLY A 149 1.11 0.80 -14.18
C GLY A 149 0.63 0.44 -12.77
N PHE A 150 -0.65 0.63 -12.50
CA PHE A 150 -1.29 0.25 -11.24
C PHE A 150 -1.23 -1.25 -10.98
N LEU A 151 -1.56 -2.08 -11.97
CA LEU A 151 -1.51 -3.53 -11.83
C LEU A 151 -0.08 -4.02 -11.57
N VAL A 152 0.91 -3.45 -12.28
CA VAL A 152 2.33 -3.74 -12.06
C VAL A 152 2.77 -3.32 -10.65
N ALA A 153 2.43 -2.11 -10.22
CA ALA A 153 2.76 -1.61 -8.90
C ALA A 153 2.11 -2.44 -7.77
N LYS A 154 0.86 -2.87 -7.99
CA LYS A 154 0.16 -3.77 -7.06
C LYS A 154 0.90 -5.10 -6.96
N ALA A 155 1.20 -5.74 -8.09
CA ALA A 155 1.91 -7.02 -8.12
C ALA A 155 3.30 -6.95 -7.45
N ASP A 156 4.08 -5.91 -7.73
CA ASP A 156 5.41 -5.71 -7.12
C ASP A 156 5.32 -5.52 -5.60
N SER A 157 4.35 -4.73 -5.13
CA SER A 157 4.15 -4.50 -3.70
C SER A 157 3.75 -5.78 -2.96
N TRP A 158 2.87 -6.59 -3.56
CA TRP A 158 2.52 -7.91 -3.04
C TRP A 158 3.71 -8.88 -3.03
N ALA A 159 4.54 -8.87 -4.08
CA ALA A 159 5.73 -9.72 -4.13
C ALA A 159 6.73 -9.38 -3.00
N LYS A 160 6.87 -8.09 -2.67
CA LYS A 160 7.69 -7.63 -1.54
C LYS A 160 7.13 -8.10 -0.20
N LEU A 161 5.81 -8.01 0.01
CA LEU A 161 5.17 -8.50 1.22
C LEU A 161 5.35 -10.02 1.39
N ILE A 162 5.12 -10.80 0.33
CA ILE A 162 5.28 -12.26 0.36
C ILE A 162 6.73 -12.61 0.72
N ARG A 163 7.70 -11.92 0.12
CA ARG A 163 9.12 -12.13 0.43
C ARG A 163 9.43 -11.84 1.90
N GLN A 164 8.98 -10.70 2.42
CA GLN A 164 9.16 -10.37 3.83
C GLN A 164 8.55 -11.43 4.76
N ASN A 165 7.33 -11.90 4.46
CA ASN A 165 6.69 -12.94 5.25
C ASN A 165 7.43 -14.28 5.19
N LEU A 166 8.02 -14.62 4.03
CA LEU A 166 8.85 -15.80 3.87
C LEU A 166 10.14 -15.69 4.70
N ASP A 167 10.82 -14.54 4.63
CA ASP A 167 12.06 -14.28 5.39
C ASP A 167 11.80 -14.42 6.91
N ILE A 168 10.66 -13.88 7.39
CA ILE A 168 10.22 -14.02 8.79
C ILE A 168 9.95 -15.48 9.14
N TYR A 169 9.27 -16.21 8.27
CA TYR A 169 8.97 -17.63 8.49
C TYR A 169 10.26 -18.47 8.57
N GLU A 170 11.21 -18.23 7.68
CA GLU A 170 12.50 -18.93 7.67
C GLU A 170 13.30 -18.61 8.94
N ALA A 171 13.39 -17.34 9.34
CA ALA A 171 14.06 -16.93 10.58
C ALA A 171 13.45 -17.63 11.82
N ASN A 172 12.12 -17.70 11.92
CA ASN A 172 11.43 -18.35 13.03
C ASN A 172 11.62 -19.87 13.04
N LYS A 173 11.67 -20.50 11.87
CA LYS A 173 11.95 -21.94 11.73
C LYS A 173 13.35 -22.31 12.23
N HIS A 174 14.33 -21.42 12.07
CA HIS A 174 15.68 -21.64 12.56
C HIS A 174 15.79 -21.46 14.08
N ARG A 175 15.11 -20.46 14.66
CA ARG A 175 15.06 -20.26 16.12
C ARG A 175 14.42 -21.43 16.89
N GLY A 176 13.33 -21.99 16.37
CA GLY A 176 12.67 -23.15 16.99
C GLY A 176 13.49 -24.45 17.00
N LYS A 177 14.67 -24.49 16.34
CA LYS A 177 15.60 -25.62 16.41
C LYS A 177 16.73 -25.42 17.42
N GLU A 178 17.00 -24.18 17.83
CA GLU A 178 18.02 -23.86 18.83
C GLU A 178 17.46 -23.96 20.25
N ASP A 179 16.16 -23.76 20.46
CA ASP A 179 15.50 -23.89 21.77
C ASP A 179 15.25 -25.36 22.20
N ASP A 180 15.46 -26.34 21.30
CA ASP A 180 15.28 -27.78 21.52
C ASP A 180 16.62 -28.54 21.76
N GLN A 181 17.75 -27.84 21.89
CA GLN A 181 19.08 -28.39 22.23
C GLN A 181 19.64 -27.82 23.54
#